data_AF-A0A9D6R2Z2-F1
#
_entry.id   AF-A0A9D6R2Z2-F1
#
_cell.length_a   1.000
_cell.length_b   1.000
_cell.length_c   1.000
_cell.angle_alpha   90.00
_cell.angle_beta   90.00
_cell.angle_gamma   90.00
#
_symmetry.space_group_name_H-M   'P 1'
#
loop_
_entity.id
_entity.type
_entity.pdbx_description
1 polymer ?
#
loop_
_entity_poly.entity_id
_entity_poly.type
_entity_poly.pdbx_seq_one_letter_code
_entity_poly.pdbx_strand_id
1 'polypeptide(L)'
;MPVLTVPAPLRQRLGEEATDNLVALINAADDSVGDNVIKIAEERFERRLAQEIGAVEVRLNERLGQVEVRLSERMNQIEARLDKRITEEVAGLRVELARNRSDLIRWMFAFWIGQTAVIVALFTLLRSRP
;
A
#
# COMPACT_ATOMS: atom_id res chain seq x y z
N MET A 1 -2.01 -28.42 -45.18
CA MET A 1 -1.07 -29.54 -44.98
C MET A 1 -0.16 -29.65 -46.19
N PRO A 2 1.16 -29.81 -46.00
CA PRO A 2 2.06 -30.10 -47.12
C PRO A 2 1.72 -31.49 -47.68
N VAL A 3 1.45 -31.58 -48.99
CA VAL A 3 1.21 -32.87 -49.64
C VAL A 3 2.56 -33.56 -49.80
N LEU A 4 2.82 -34.59 -48.98
CA LEU A 4 4.03 -35.38 -49.07
C LEU A 4 4.02 -36.19 -50.36
N THR A 5 4.79 -35.74 -51.34
CA THR A 5 4.90 -36.37 -52.65
C THR A 5 6.12 -37.28 -52.69
N VAL A 6 5.92 -38.50 -53.15
CA VAL A 6 7.02 -39.47 -53.26
C VAL A 6 7.87 -39.14 -54.50
N PRO A 7 9.21 -38.99 -54.35
CA PRO A 7 10.12 -38.77 -55.48
C PRO A 7 10.02 -39.87 -56.55
N ALA A 8 10.14 -39.48 -57.82
CA ALA A 8 10.00 -40.39 -58.97
C ALA A 8 10.87 -41.67 -58.90
N PRO A 9 12.14 -41.64 -58.44
CA PRO A 9 12.96 -42.86 -58.32
C PRO A 9 12.41 -43.89 -57.32
N LEU A 10 11.77 -43.43 -56.24
CA LEU A 10 11.19 -44.30 -55.21
C LEU A 10 9.88 -44.91 -55.69
N ARG A 11 9.03 -44.11 -56.34
CA ARG A 11 7.77 -44.57 -56.93
C ARG A 11 7.98 -45.64 -58.00
N GLN A 12 9.01 -45.49 -58.84
CA GLN A 12 9.31 -46.47 -59.89
C GLN A 12 9.82 -47.81 -59.34
N ARG A 13 10.46 -47.82 -58.17
CA ARG A 13 10.95 -49.03 -57.49
C ARG A 13 9.91 -49.70 -56.60
N LEU A 14 9.01 -48.92 -56.00
CA LEU A 14 7.96 -49.41 -55.09
C LEU A 14 6.70 -49.85 -55.84
N GLY A 15 6.41 -49.29 -57.02
CA GLY A 15 5.14 -49.46 -57.72
C GLY A 15 4.06 -48.50 -57.20
N GLU A 16 2.98 -48.29 -57.96
CA GLU A 16 1.93 -47.31 -57.60
C GLU A 16 1.21 -47.67 -56.30
N GLU A 17 0.75 -48.92 -56.15
CA GLU A 17 -0.01 -49.36 -54.97
C GLU A 17 0.78 -49.23 -53.66
N ALA A 18 2.06 -49.61 -53.66
CA ALA A 18 2.91 -49.46 -52.48
C ALA A 18 3.25 -47.99 -52.19
N THR A 19 3.32 -47.15 -53.22
CA THR A 19 3.54 -45.70 -53.08
C THR A 19 2.33 -45.05 -52.40
N ASP A 20 1.11 -45.37 -52.84
CA ASP A 20 -0.12 -44.80 -52.27
C ASP A 20 -0.31 -45.22 -50.81
N ASN A 21 -0.07 -46.50 -50.50
CA ASN A 21 -0.11 -47.00 -49.13
C ASN A 21 0.94 -46.33 -48.23
N LEU A 22 2.14 -46.06 -48.75
CA LEU A 22 3.18 -45.35 -47.99
C LEU A 22 2.78 -43.89 -47.73
N VAL A 23 2.20 -43.19 -48.71
CA VAL A 23 1.69 -41.81 -48.52
C VAL A 23 0.58 -41.80 -47.45
N ALA A 24 -0.35 -42.75 -47.50
CA ALA A 24 -1.41 -42.87 -46.50
C ALA A 24 -0.86 -43.11 -45.08
N LEU A 25 0.12 -44.01 -44.94
CA LEU A 25 0.79 -44.28 -43.65
C LEU A 25 1.54 -43.06 -43.12
N ILE A 26 2.25 -42.33 -43.99
CA ILE A 26 3.00 -41.14 -43.59
C ILE A 26 2.05 -40.02 -43.19
N ASN A 27 0.97 -39.77 -43.94
CA ASN A 27 -0.02 -38.76 -43.56
C ASN A 27 -0.68 -39.10 -42.21
N ALA A 28 -1.06 -40.37 -41.99
CA ALA A 28 -1.60 -40.82 -40.71
C ALA A 28 -0.60 -40.67 -39.55
N ALA A 29 0.69 -40.92 -39.81
CA ALA A 29 1.75 -40.69 -38.83
C ALA A 29 2.00 -39.20 -38.55
N ASP A 30 1.98 -38.34 -39.58
CA ASP A 30 2.15 -36.89 -39.45
C ASP A 30 1.01 -36.26 -38.65
N ASP A 31 -0.24 -36.64 -38.95
CA ASP A 31 -1.42 -36.22 -38.19
C ASP A 31 -1.30 -36.65 -36.71
N SER A 32 -0.92 -37.91 -36.46
CA SER A 32 -0.72 -38.41 -35.10
C SER A 32 0.41 -37.67 -34.36
N VAL A 33 1.50 -37.33 -35.05
CA VAL A 33 2.59 -36.54 -34.47
C VAL A 33 2.13 -35.12 -34.17
N GLY A 34 1.38 -34.48 -35.06
CA GLY A 34 0.80 -33.15 -34.86
C GLY A 34 -0.08 -33.09 -33.61
N ASP A 35 -1.01 -34.05 -33.49
CA ASP A 35 -1.90 -34.16 -32.32
C ASP A 35 -1.11 -34.36 -31.02
N ASN A 36 -0.09 -35.23 -31.04
CA ASN A 36 0.75 -35.47 -29.86
C ASN A 36 1.56 -34.22 -29.47
N VAL A 37 2.09 -33.47 -30.44
CA VAL A 37 2.83 -32.23 -30.19
C VAL A 37 1.92 -31.17 -29.60
N ILE A 38 0.70 -31.01 -30.13
CA ILE A 38 -0.30 -30.07 -29.59
C ILE A 38 -0.63 -30.45 -28.15
N LYS A 39 -0.95 -31.72 -27.88
CA LYS A 39 -1.26 -32.19 -26.53
C LYS A 39 -0.12 -31.95 -25.54
N ILE A 40 1.13 -32.26 -25.92
CA ILE A 40 2.30 -32.01 -25.07
C ILE A 40 2.49 -30.51 -24.83
N ALA A 41 2.25 -29.68 -25.84
CA ALA A 41 2.35 -28.22 -25.72
C ALA A 41 1.27 -27.68 -24.77
N GLU A 42 0.03 -28.15 -24.87
CA GLU A 42 -1.08 -27.80 -23.98
C GLU A 42 -0.77 -28.19 -22.53
N GLU A 43 -0.38 -29.44 -22.26
CA GLU A 43 -0.02 -29.90 -20.92
C GLU A 43 1.12 -29.08 -20.31
N ARG A 44 2.15 -28.75 -21.10
CA ARG A 44 3.25 -27.88 -20.65
C ARG A 44 2.78 -26.45 -20.38
N PHE A 45 1.93 -25.91 -21.24
CA PHE A 45 1.40 -24.56 -21.09
C PHE A 45 0.53 -24.46 -19.84
N GLU A 46 -0.41 -25.38 -19.64
CA GLU A 46 -1.26 -25.45 -18.45
C GLU A 46 -0.42 -25.56 -17.18
N ARG A 47 0.59 -26.44 -17.17
CA ARG A 47 1.49 -26.60 -16.02
C ARG A 47 2.25 -25.31 -15.70
N ARG A 48 2.81 -24.64 -16.70
CA ARG A 48 3.53 -23.37 -16.51
C ARG A 48 2.60 -22.25 -16.06
N LEU A 49 1.40 -22.19 -16.62
CA LEU A 49 0.40 -21.20 -16.26
C LEU A 49 -0.05 -21.37 -14.80
N ALA A 50 -0.34 -22.59 -14.37
CA ALA A 50 -0.69 -22.89 -12.99
C ALA A 50 0.44 -22.52 -12.02
N GLN A 51 1.70 -22.79 -12.40
CA GLN A 51 2.87 -22.41 -11.60
C GLN A 51 3.02 -20.89 -11.49
N GLU A 52 2.89 -20.14 -12.59
CA GLU A 52 3.00 -18.68 -12.58
C GLU A 52 1.85 -18.04 -11.78
N ILE A 53 0.63 -18.54 -11.92
CA ILE A 53 -0.52 -18.08 -11.13
C ILE A 53 -0.25 -18.29 -9.63
N GLY A 54 0.16 -19.50 -9.23
CA GLY A 54 0.49 -19.78 -7.83
C GLY A 54 1.64 -18.90 -7.32
N ALA A 55 2.67 -18.66 -8.13
CA ALA A 55 3.77 -17.78 -7.78
C ALA A 55 3.33 -16.31 -7.63
N VAL A 56 2.41 -15.84 -8.47
CA VAL A 56 1.81 -14.50 -8.35
C VAL A 56 0.97 -14.39 -7.09
N GLU A 57 0.14 -15.38 -6.76
CA GLU A 57 -0.67 -15.40 -5.54
C GLU A 57 0.19 -15.32 -4.27
N VAL A 58 1.26 -16.12 -4.20
CA VAL A 58 2.21 -16.07 -3.07
C VAL A 58 2.84 -14.69 -2.94
N ARG A 59 3.36 -14.12 -4.05
CA ARG A 59 3.97 -12.78 -4.03
C ARG A 59 2.98 -11.68 -3.65
N LEU A 60 1.72 -11.79 -4.05
CA LEU A 60 0.67 -10.83 -3.69
C LEU A 60 0.35 -10.92 -2.20
N ASN A 61 0.17 -12.12 -1.66
CA ASN A 61 -0.10 -12.34 -0.24
C ASN A 61 1.05 -11.81 0.64
N GLU A 62 2.30 -12.08 0.26
CA GLU A 62 3.47 -11.53 0.95
C GLU A 62 3.50 -10.00 0.94
N ARG A 63 3.25 -9.38 -0.21
CA ARG A 63 3.22 -7.91 -0.34
C ARG A 63 2.07 -7.29 0.46
N LEU A 64 0.90 -7.92 0.46
CA LEU A 64 -0.24 -7.47 1.26
C LEU A 64 0.09 -7.53 2.75
N GLY A 65 0.63 -8.64 3.24
CA GLY A 65 1.06 -8.76 4.63
C GLY A 65 2.11 -7.72 5.02
N GLN A 66 3.09 -7.42 4.16
CA GLN A 66 4.05 -6.35 4.40
C GLN A 66 3.42 -4.96 4.47
N VAL A 67 2.42 -4.69 3.63
CA VAL A 67 1.67 -3.42 3.64
C VAL A 67 0.86 -3.29 4.92
N GLU A 68 0.18 -4.34 5.36
CA GLU A 68 -0.57 -4.37 6.62
C GLU A 68 0.34 -4.06 7.82
N VAL A 69 1.47 -4.76 7.95
CA VAL A 69 2.44 -4.53 9.03
C VAL A 69 2.95 -3.08 9.03
N ARG A 70 3.31 -2.55 7.85
CA ARG A 70 3.80 -1.17 7.72
C ARG A 70 2.72 -0.15 8.07
N LEU A 71 1.46 -0.40 7.72
CA LEU A 71 0.34 0.47 8.06
C LEU A 71 0.10 0.47 9.58
N SER A 72 0.05 -0.70 10.21
CA SER A 72 -0.09 -0.80 11.67
C SER A 72 1.04 -0.08 12.41
N GLU A 73 2.28 -0.24 11.96
CA GLU A 73 3.42 0.46 12.55
C GLU A 73 3.29 1.98 12.42
N ARG A 74 2.91 2.47 11.23
CA ARG A 74 2.69 3.91 11.01
C ARG A 74 1.54 4.46 11.85
N MET A 75 0.44 3.72 12.00
CA MET A 75 -0.67 4.13 12.86
C MET A 75 -0.22 4.26 14.31
N ASN A 76 0.46 3.26 14.86
CA ASN A 76 0.99 3.31 16.23
C ASN A 76 1.97 4.48 16.43
N GLN A 77 2.82 4.76 15.45
CA GLN A 77 3.72 5.91 15.49
C GLN A 77 2.98 7.26 15.46
N ILE A 78 1.90 7.35 14.68
CA ILE A 78 1.06 8.56 14.61
C ILE A 78 0.33 8.77 15.94
N GLU A 79 -0.27 7.73 16.50
CA GLU A 79 -0.93 7.77 17.80
C GLU A 79 0.02 8.25 18.90
N ALA A 80 1.20 7.64 19.02
CA ALA A 80 2.20 8.05 20.00
C ALA A 80 2.67 9.51 19.82
N ARG A 81 2.81 9.97 18.58
CA ARG A 81 3.18 11.37 18.27
C ARG A 81 2.04 12.34 18.63
N LEU A 82 0.79 11.97 18.38
CA LEU A 82 -0.36 12.78 18.72
C LEU A 82 -0.53 12.88 20.23
N ASP A 83 -0.46 11.77 20.96
CA ASP A 83 -0.55 11.77 22.43
C ASP A 83 0.53 12.64 23.06
N LYS A 84 1.77 12.56 22.55
CA LYS A 84 2.87 13.41 23.00
C LYS A 84 2.57 14.89 22.76
N ARG A 85 2.18 15.26 21.53
CA ARG A 85 1.86 16.66 21.18
C ARG A 85 0.70 17.19 22.02
N ILE A 86 -0.37 16.42 22.17
CA ILE A 86 -1.53 16.82 23.00
C ILE A 86 -1.08 17.06 24.44
N THR A 87 -0.26 16.17 25.00
CA THR A 87 0.25 16.32 26.37
C THR A 87 1.11 17.57 26.52
N GLU A 88 2.00 17.84 25.56
CA GLU A 88 2.87 19.02 25.55
C GLU A 88 2.05 20.32 25.42
N GLU A 89 1.11 20.38 24.49
CA GLU A 89 0.22 21.54 24.29
C GLU A 89 -0.66 21.79 25.51
N VAL A 90 -1.25 20.75 26.12
CA VAL A 90 -2.05 20.89 27.35
C VAL A 90 -1.19 21.39 28.51
N ALA A 91 0.05 20.91 28.64
CA ALA A 91 0.97 21.40 29.66
C ALA A 91 1.35 22.87 29.42
N GLY A 92 1.63 23.25 28.17
CA GLY A 92 1.90 24.63 27.77
C GLY A 92 0.73 25.56 28.11
N LEU A 93 -0.49 25.19 27.71
CA LEU A 93 -1.71 25.96 28.01
C LEU A 93 -1.93 26.13 29.52
N ARG A 94 -1.66 25.10 30.33
CA ARG A 94 -1.76 25.20 31.80
C ARG A 94 -0.76 26.22 32.37
N VAL A 95 0.46 26.24 31.85
CA VAL A 95 1.50 27.20 32.27
C VAL A 95 1.12 28.62 31.87
N GLU A 96 0.68 28.83 30.63
CA GLU A 96 0.23 30.14 30.14
C GLU A 96 -0.97 30.66 30.95
N LEU A 97 -1.94 29.79 31.26
CA LEU A 97 -3.07 30.15 32.09
C LEU A 97 -2.65 30.56 33.51
N ALA A 98 -1.72 29.82 34.12
CA ALA A 98 -1.18 30.14 35.44
C ALA A 98 -0.42 31.48 35.43
N ARG A 99 0.37 31.73 34.38
CA ARG A 99 1.10 32.98 34.18
C ARG A 99 0.14 34.16 34.02
N ASN A 100 -0.85 34.04 33.13
CA ASN A 100 -1.86 35.06 32.91
C ASN A 100 -2.63 35.37 34.21
N ARG A 101 -3.00 34.34 34.98
CA ARG A 101 -3.63 34.51 36.29
C ARG A 101 -2.73 35.29 37.26
N SER A 102 -1.44 34.95 37.33
CA SER A 102 -0.47 35.64 38.19
C SER A 102 -0.29 37.11 37.79
N ASP A 103 -0.17 37.38 36.50
CA ASP A 103 -0.05 38.74 35.96
C ASP A 103 -1.33 39.55 36.23
N LEU A 104 -2.52 38.96 36.03
CA LEU A 104 -3.79 39.59 36.37
C LEU A 104 -3.88 39.93 37.87
N ILE A 105 -3.49 39.03 38.76
CA ILE A 105 -3.48 39.30 40.21
C ILE A 105 -2.51 40.44 40.55
N ARG A 106 -1.33 40.47 39.94
CA ARG A 106 -0.34 41.54 40.15
C ARG A 106 -0.89 42.90 39.72
N TRP A 107 -1.53 42.95 38.55
CA TRP A 107 -2.18 44.16 38.04
C TRP A 107 -3.36 44.59 38.91
N MET A 108 -4.16 43.65 39.41
CA MET A 108 -5.22 43.96 40.38
C MET A 108 -4.64 44.63 41.63
N PHE A 109 -3.55 44.12 42.22
CA PHE A 109 -2.92 44.76 43.39
C PHE A 109 -2.40 46.17 43.09
N ALA A 110 -1.70 46.36 41.96
CA ALA A 110 -1.21 47.68 41.56
C ALA A 110 -2.36 48.68 41.41
N PHE A 111 -3.45 48.24 40.78
CA PHE A 111 -4.66 49.04 40.64
C PHE A 111 -5.32 49.35 42.00
N TRP A 112 -5.46 48.36 42.89
CA TRP A 112 -6.05 48.54 44.22
C TRP A 112 -5.25 49.53 45.08
N ILE A 113 -3.91 49.49 45.03
CA ILE A 113 -3.05 50.46 45.74
C ILE A 113 -3.28 51.88 45.21
N GLY A 114 -3.43 52.03 43.89
CA GLY A 114 -3.77 53.32 43.28
C GLY A 114 -5.13 53.85 43.76
N GLN A 115 -6.16 53.00 43.77
CA GLN A 115 -7.49 53.38 44.23
C GLN A 115 -7.51 53.78 45.71
N THR A 116 -6.83 53.02 46.59
CA THR A 116 -6.79 53.34 48.02
C THR A 116 -6.06 54.65 48.29
N ALA A 117 -4.97 54.93 47.59
CA ALA A 117 -4.26 56.21 47.69
C ALA A 117 -5.15 57.40 47.32
N VAL A 118 -5.95 57.28 46.24
CA VAL A 118 -6.90 58.32 45.84
C VAL A 118 -8.00 58.53 46.89
N ILE A 119 -8.57 57.45 47.44
CA ILE A 119 -9.61 57.53 48.47
C ILE A 119 -9.07 58.19 49.74
N VAL A 120 -7.86 57.82 50.19
CA VAL A 120 -7.21 58.42 51.37
C VAL A 120 -6.92 59.90 51.14
N ALA A 121 -6.41 60.27 49.96
CA ALA A 121 -6.19 61.67 49.60
C ALA A 121 -7.51 62.47 49.60
N LEU A 122 -8.60 61.90 49.05
CA LEU A 122 -9.91 62.55 49.07
C LEU A 122 -10.46 62.70 50.50
N PHE A 123 -10.33 61.67 51.33
CA PHE A 123 -10.81 61.69 52.71
C PHE A 123 -10.06 62.72 53.57
N THR A 124 -8.73 62.80 53.41
CA THR A 124 -7.90 63.82 54.10
C THR A 124 -8.22 65.24 53.62
N LEU A 125 -8.47 65.44 52.33
CA LEU A 125 -8.89 66.73 51.78
C LEU A 125 -10.27 67.15 52.30
N LEU A 126 -11.25 66.22 52.34
CA LEU A 126 -12.60 66.50 52.84
C LEU A 126 -12.60 66.85 54.33
N ARG A 127 -11.79 66.16 55.14
CA ARG A 127 -11.62 66.44 56.58
C ARG A 127 -10.89 67.76 56.86
N SER A 128 -10.07 68.23 55.93
CA SER A 128 -9.31 69.48 56.07
C SER A 128 -10.10 70.72 55.65
N ARG A 129 -11.38 70.58 55.24
CA ARG A 129 -12.29 71.71 55.08
C ARG A 129 -13.06 71.94 56.39
N PRO A 130 -12.90 73.11 57.04
CA PRO A 130 -13.64 73.47 58.25
C PRO A 130 -15.14 73.67 57.99
#